data_AF-A0A1G7TDD1-F1
#
_entry.id   AF-A0A1G7TDD1-F1
#
_cell.length_a   1.000
_cell.length_b   1.000
_cell.length_c   1.000
_cell.angle_alpha   90.00
_cell.angle_beta   90.00
_cell.angle_gamma   90.00
#
_symmetry.space_group_name_H-M   'P 1'
#
loop_
_entity.id
_entity.type
_entity.pdbx_description
1 polymer ?
#
loop_
_entity_poly.entity_id
_entity_poly.type
_entity_poly.pdbx_seq_one_letter_code
_entity_poly.pdbx_strand_id
1 'polypeptide(L)'
;MSYSTSPATESKETTVRETNIYRYSTVEDKLALYKSYFRGREDVYPIRWSNKQGKSGYSPACANEWTSVCEKPRVKCSFCKHQSFMPLTSEVLSAHLDARKDRTIGIYPMLPDETCWFLAMDFDKHDWKQDVTAVMELCKSHELPALLERSRSGNGGHIWIFFSHNIEAATARRFGMTLLSLTMNKRYQIGMESYDRLFPNQDTLPKGGFGKMNEDEVKQFISSTGNVVKKSNSKKQPLNNYLFLSFRPPFFKVFLSTRMA
;
A
#
# COMPACT_ATOMS: atom_id res chain seq x y z
N MET A 1 -43.35 -48.53 3.67
CA MET A 1 -41.96 -48.03 3.66
C MET A 1 -42.01 -46.56 3.32
N SER A 2 -41.72 -45.73 4.32
CA SER A 2 -41.86 -44.27 4.33
C SER A 2 -40.64 -43.61 3.70
N TYR A 3 -40.85 -42.89 2.60
CA TYR A 3 -39.82 -42.00 2.04
C TYR A 3 -39.93 -40.63 2.73
N SER A 4 -38.95 -40.36 3.59
CA SER A 4 -38.79 -39.08 4.28
C SER A 4 -38.05 -38.12 3.33
N THR A 5 -38.77 -37.18 2.73
CA THR A 5 -38.17 -36.06 1.98
C THR A 5 -37.75 -34.97 2.97
N SER A 6 -36.45 -34.83 3.19
CA SER A 6 -35.86 -33.70 3.91
C SER A 6 -36.00 -32.40 3.09
N PRO A 7 -36.27 -31.24 3.70
CA PRO A 7 -36.29 -29.97 2.98
C PRO A 7 -34.86 -29.56 2.61
N ALA A 8 -34.67 -29.13 1.37
CA ALA A 8 -33.44 -28.51 0.92
C ALA A 8 -33.19 -27.22 1.71
N THR A 9 -32.04 -27.16 2.39
CA THR A 9 -31.55 -25.96 3.06
C THR A 9 -31.12 -24.95 2.01
N GLU A 10 -31.96 -23.94 1.79
CA GLU A 10 -31.70 -22.78 0.96
C GLU A 10 -30.49 -22.01 1.54
N SER A 11 -29.35 -22.11 0.88
CA SER A 11 -28.15 -21.36 1.22
C SER A 11 -28.42 -19.88 0.99
N LYS A 12 -28.53 -19.10 2.06
CA LYS A 12 -28.58 -17.63 2.01
C LYS A 12 -27.30 -17.12 1.36
N GLU A 13 -27.42 -16.80 0.07
CA GLU A 13 -26.46 -16.00 -0.67
C GLU A 13 -26.25 -14.69 0.08
N THR A 14 -25.07 -14.54 0.69
CA THR A 14 -24.70 -13.33 1.41
C THR A 14 -24.39 -12.28 0.37
N THR A 15 -25.42 -11.50 0.02
CA THR A 15 -25.29 -10.30 -0.79
C THR A 15 -24.28 -9.36 -0.10
N VAL A 16 -23.08 -9.28 -0.67
CA VAL A 16 -22.07 -8.29 -0.28
C VAL A 16 -22.68 -6.92 -0.57
N ARG A 17 -23.17 -6.24 0.47
CA ARG A 17 -23.65 -4.87 0.34
C ARG A 17 -22.48 -4.01 -0.13
N GLU A 18 -22.57 -3.46 -1.33
CA GLU A 18 -21.69 -2.40 -1.80
C GLU A 18 -21.90 -1.15 -0.94
N THR A 19 -21.25 -1.10 0.22
CA THR A 19 -21.24 0.09 1.06
C THR A 19 -20.33 1.11 0.41
N ASN A 20 -20.92 2.11 -0.21
CA ASN A 20 -20.25 3.27 -0.76
C ASN A 20 -19.53 4.03 0.38
N ILE A 21 -18.21 3.88 0.48
CA ILE A 21 -17.41 4.56 1.52
C ILE A 21 -17.02 5.95 1.03
N TYR A 22 -17.39 6.96 1.80
CA TYR A 22 -17.14 8.37 1.49
C TYR A 22 -16.53 9.11 2.68
N ARG A 23 -16.27 10.41 2.50
CA ARG A 23 -15.55 11.25 3.48
C ARG A 23 -16.15 11.19 4.89
N TYR A 24 -17.46 11.08 5.01
CA TYR A 24 -18.18 11.10 6.30
C TYR A 24 -18.58 9.71 6.78
N SER A 25 -18.14 8.63 6.11
CA SER A 25 -18.26 7.28 6.64
C SER A 25 -17.54 7.15 7.98
N THR A 26 -17.96 6.18 8.78
CA THR A 26 -17.42 5.90 10.10
C THR A 26 -15.93 5.54 10.01
N VAL A 27 -15.24 5.58 11.15
CA VAL A 27 -13.82 5.15 11.20
C VAL A 27 -13.74 3.66 10.87
N GLU A 28 -14.69 2.89 11.38
CA GLU A 28 -14.81 1.45 11.22
C GLU A 28 -14.96 1.06 9.74
N ASP A 29 -15.84 1.75 9.01
CA ASP A 29 -16.04 1.51 7.57
C ASP A 29 -14.77 1.80 6.75
N LYS A 30 -14.07 2.88 7.09
CA LYS A 30 -12.81 3.26 6.42
C LYS A 30 -11.69 2.28 6.73
N LEU A 31 -11.63 1.78 7.96
CA LEU A 31 -10.68 0.73 8.36
C LEU A 31 -10.98 -0.58 7.67
N ALA A 32 -12.25 -0.96 7.55
CA ALA A 32 -12.67 -2.16 6.82
C ALA A 32 -12.26 -2.08 5.34
N LEU A 33 -12.50 -0.93 4.70
CA LEU A 33 -12.03 -0.68 3.33
C LEU A 33 -10.51 -0.74 3.22
N TYR A 34 -9.78 -0.11 4.14
CA TYR A 34 -8.32 -0.15 4.12
C TYR A 34 -7.81 -1.60 4.19
N LYS A 35 -8.32 -2.38 5.15
CA LYS A 35 -7.98 -3.79 5.32
C LYS A 35 -8.40 -4.65 4.13
N SER A 36 -9.46 -4.29 3.40
CA SER A 36 -9.89 -5.07 2.25
C SER A 36 -8.93 -4.96 1.07
N TYR A 37 -8.16 -3.87 0.95
CA TYR A 37 -7.17 -3.65 -0.11
C TYR A 37 -5.75 -3.98 0.35
N PHE A 38 -5.33 -3.42 1.49
CA PHE A 38 -3.94 -3.53 1.98
C PHE A 38 -3.78 -4.73 2.90
N ARG A 39 -3.91 -5.93 2.32
CA ARG A 39 -3.77 -7.20 3.04
C ARG A 39 -2.32 -7.66 3.03
N GLY A 40 -1.75 -7.85 4.22
CA GLY A 40 -0.41 -8.35 4.43
C GLY A 40 -0.34 -9.15 5.73
N ARG A 41 0.84 -9.19 6.36
CA ARG A 41 1.00 -9.82 7.69
C ARG A 41 0.17 -9.09 8.74
N GLU A 42 -0.57 -9.84 9.54
CA GLU A 42 -1.35 -9.33 10.67
C GLU A 42 -0.68 -9.61 12.03
N ASP A 43 0.25 -10.57 12.09
CA ASP A 43 0.98 -10.96 13.30
C ASP A 43 2.19 -10.05 13.59
N VAL A 44 2.60 -9.23 12.61
CA VAL A 44 3.68 -8.27 12.75
C VAL A 44 3.49 -7.10 11.78
N TYR A 45 3.86 -5.90 12.22
CA TYR A 45 3.91 -4.72 11.37
C TYR A 45 5.16 -3.89 11.69
N PRO A 46 5.71 -3.17 10.70
CA PRO A 46 6.79 -2.22 10.94
C PRO A 46 6.28 -0.90 11.52
N ILE A 47 7.08 -0.29 12.37
CA ILE A 47 6.88 1.09 12.85
C ILE A 47 8.00 1.96 12.28
N ARG A 48 7.63 3.15 11.81
CA ARG A 48 8.59 4.17 11.38
C ARG A 48 9.30 4.75 12.59
N TRP A 49 10.62 4.86 12.51
CA TRP A 49 11.43 5.60 13.47
C TRP A 49 12.23 6.69 12.76
N SER A 50 12.65 7.69 13.52
CA SER A 50 13.64 8.69 13.08
C SER A 50 14.55 9.06 14.23
N ASN A 51 15.81 9.32 13.94
CA ASN A 51 16.78 9.74 14.94
C ASN A 51 17.08 11.25 14.83
N LYS A 52 17.77 11.79 15.84
CA LYS A 52 18.17 13.21 15.89
C LYS A 52 19.15 13.61 14.77
N GLN A 53 19.78 12.64 14.12
CA GLN A 53 20.73 12.84 13.01
C GLN A 53 20.03 12.87 11.65
N GLY A 54 18.70 12.85 11.62
CA GLY A 54 17.90 12.90 10.39
C GLY A 54 17.76 11.57 9.66
N LYS A 55 18.33 10.47 10.17
CA LYS A 55 18.08 9.13 9.62
C LYS A 55 16.69 8.66 10.02
N SER A 56 16.06 7.89 9.16
CA SER A 56 14.78 7.28 9.49
C SER A 56 14.78 5.81 9.12
N GLY A 57 13.65 5.15 9.24
CA GLY A 57 13.49 3.80 8.73
C GLY A 57 12.34 3.09 9.38
N TYR A 58 12.26 1.81 9.10
CA TYR A 58 11.21 0.93 9.62
C TYR A 58 11.84 -0.21 10.39
N SER A 59 11.18 -0.61 11.47
CA SER A 59 11.55 -1.85 12.17
C SER A 59 10.31 -2.53 12.74
N PRO A 60 10.30 -3.88 12.88
CA PRO A 60 9.14 -4.59 13.42
C PRO A 60 8.75 -4.07 14.81
N ALA A 61 7.45 -3.84 15.01
CA ALA A 61 6.88 -3.56 16.32
C ALA A 61 7.09 -4.77 17.24
N CYS A 62 7.77 -4.58 18.37
CA CYS A 62 8.09 -5.66 19.30
C CYS A 62 7.86 -5.19 20.74
N ALA A 63 7.12 -5.96 21.53
CA ALA A 63 6.87 -5.65 22.95
C ALA A 63 8.15 -5.67 23.80
N ASN A 64 9.16 -6.43 23.35
CA ASN A 64 10.46 -6.49 24.01
C ASN A 64 11.42 -5.40 23.54
N GLU A 65 11.03 -4.48 22.64
CA GLU A 65 11.94 -3.46 22.13
C GLU A 65 12.53 -2.59 23.27
N TRP A 66 13.84 -2.34 23.23
CA TRP A 66 14.60 -1.59 24.24
C TRP A 66 14.55 -2.12 25.69
N THR A 67 14.01 -3.33 25.91
CA THR A 67 14.12 -4.06 27.18
C THR A 67 15.47 -4.75 27.33
N SER A 68 15.76 -5.33 28.50
CA SER A 68 17.01 -6.04 28.79
C SER A 68 17.27 -7.27 27.91
N VAL A 69 16.21 -7.86 27.33
CA VAL A 69 16.32 -9.03 26.42
C VAL A 69 16.45 -8.62 24.95
N CYS A 70 16.33 -7.32 24.62
CA CYS A 70 16.47 -6.84 23.26
C CYS A 70 17.93 -6.70 22.87
N GLU A 71 18.32 -7.43 21.83
CA GLU A 71 19.70 -7.41 21.32
C GLU A 71 19.96 -6.34 20.25
N LYS A 72 19.03 -5.37 20.04
CA LYS A 72 19.27 -4.25 19.11
C LYS A 72 20.43 -3.35 19.64
N PRO A 73 21.30 -2.83 18.76
CA PRO A 73 21.36 -3.03 17.30
C PRO A 73 22.22 -4.24 16.86
N ARG A 74 22.72 -5.07 17.79
CA ARG A 74 23.67 -6.17 17.52
C ARG A 74 23.04 -7.28 16.69
N VAL A 75 21.77 -7.62 16.94
CA VAL A 75 21.03 -8.68 16.24
C VAL A 75 19.82 -8.11 15.52
N LYS A 76 19.61 -8.53 14.26
CA LYS A 76 18.40 -8.17 13.49
C LYS A 76 17.18 -8.87 14.09
N CYS A 77 16.04 -8.17 14.12
CA CYS A 77 14.81 -8.73 14.66
C CYS A 77 14.43 -10.08 14.07
N SER A 78 14.67 -10.32 12.77
CA SER A 78 14.39 -11.61 12.10
C SER A 78 15.15 -12.82 12.67
N PHE A 79 16.29 -12.60 13.35
CA PHE A 79 17.10 -13.66 13.95
C PHE A 79 17.10 -13.64 15.48
N CYS A 80 16.42 -12.67 16.10
CA CYS A 80 16.32 -12.56 17.55
C CYS A 80 15.53 -13.74 18.13
N LYS A 81 16.00 -14.33 19.23
CA LYS A 81 15.28 -15.41 19.93
C LYS A 81 14.20 -14.89 20.90
N HIS A 82 14.28 -13.61 21.25
CA HIS A 82 13.34 -12.92 22.15
C HIS A 82 12.33 -12.07 21.39
N GLN A 83 11.92 -12.51 20.19
CA GLN A 83 10.87 -11.86 19.41
C GLN A 83 9.56 -11.89 20.19
N SER A 84 8.92 -10.74 20.31
CA SER A 84 7.55 -10.60 20.82
C SER A 84 6.83 -9.59 19.94
N PHE A 85 6.65 -9.96 18.66
CA PHE A 85 6.04 -9.06 17.68
C PHE A 85 4.60 -8.74 18.03
N MET A 86 4.22 -7.50 17.74
CA MET A 86 2.87 -7.01 18.03
C MET A 86 1.98 -7.16 16.79
N PRO A 87 0.73 -7.60 16.96
CA PRO A 87 -0.20 -7.75 15.86
C PRO A 87 -0.69 -6.38 15.34
N LEU A 88 -1.03 -6.34 14.04
CA LEU A 88 -1.62 -5.19 13.38
C LEU A 88 -3.11 -5.08 13.71
N THR A 89 -3.44 -4.42 14.83
CA THR A 89 -4.83 -4.27 15.28
C THR A 89 -5.56 -3.09 14.62
N SER A 90 -6.90 -3.06 14.75
CA SER A 90 -7.71 -1.93 14.28
C SER A 90 -7.33 -0.62 14.98
N GLU A 91 -6.92 -0.68 16.25
CA GLU A 91 -6.48 0.48 17.03
C GLU A 91 -5.13 1.00 16.52
N VAL A 92 -4.21 0.11 16.15
CA VAL A 92 -2.94 0.47 15.51
C VAL A 92 -3.20 1.17 14.17
N LEU A 93 -4.06 0.60 13.32
CA LEU A 93 -4.44 1.19 12.04
C LEU A 93 -5.20 2.51 12.20
N SER A 94 -6.11 2.61 13.17
CA SER A 94 -6.80 3.85 13.47
C SER A 94 -5.82 4.94 13.88
N ALA A 95 -4.86 4.60 14.76
CA ALA A 95 -3.84 5.54 15.19
C ALA A 95 -2.90 5.97 14.05
N HIS A 96 -2.61 5.04 13.13
CA HIS A 96 -1.88 5.31 11.90
C HIS A 96 -2.64 6.34 11.04
N LEU A 97 -3.93 6.13 10.80
CA LEU A 97 -4.74 7.01 9.95
C LEU A 97 -5.18 8.32 10.62
N ASP A 98 -4.87 8.54 11.90
CA ASP A 98 -5.15 9.82 12.58
C ASP A 98 -4.00 10.80 12.33
N ALA A 99 -4.25 11.82 11.50
CA ALA A 99 -3.27 12.85 11.17
C ALA A 99 -2.72 13.63 12.39
N ARG A 100 -3.42 13.58 13.53
CA ARG A 100 -2.99 14.23 14.78
C ARG A 100 -1.97 13.40 15.55
N LYS A 101 -1.82 12.11 15.22
CA LYS A 101 -0.86 11.20 15.86
C LYS A 101 0.38 11.07 14.98
N ASP A 102 1.54 11.24 15.59
CA ASP A 102 2.82 10.96 14.92
C ASP A 102 3.12 9.44 14.99
N ARG A 103 2.31 8.65 14.28
CA ARG A 103 2.47 7.20 14.20
C ARG A 103 2.37 6.74 12.76
N THR A 104 3.52 6.55 12.12
CA THR A 104 3.57 5.88 10.82
C THR A 104 3.93 4.42 11.01
N ILE A 105 3.12 3.54 10.43
CA ILE A 105 3.39 2.13 10.34
C ILE A 105 3.45 1.73 8.88
N GLY A 106 3.83 0.49 8.62
CA GLY A 106 3.75 -0.11 7.32
C GLY A 106 3.11 -1.48 7.35
N ILE A 107 3.24 -2.21 6.24
CA ILE A 107 2.67 -3.53 6.04
C ILE A 107 3.73 -4.40 5.42
N TYR A 108 3.94 -5.59 5.97
CA TYR A 108 4.70 -6.64 5.30
C TYR A 108 3.82 -7.30 4.24
N PRO A 109 4.07 -7.09 2.93
CA PRO A 109 3.16 -7.51 1.86
C PRO A 109 3.18 -9.01 1.59
N MET A 110 4.26 -9.70 1.99
CA MET A 110 4.44 -11.14 1.79
C MET A 110 3.95 -11.92 3.01
N LEU A 111 3.04 -12.86 2.76
CA LEU A 111 2.50 -13.77 3.75
C LEU A 111 3.47 -14.93 4.05
N PRO A 112 3.28 -15.68 5.16
CA PRO A 112 4.16 -16.79 5.53
C PRO A 112 4.24 -17.92 4.49
N ASP A 113 3.20 -18.07 3.66
CA ASP A 113 3.12 -19.02 2.56
C ASP A 113 3.70 -18.47 1.24
N GLU A 114 4.46 -17.38 1.30
CA GLU A 114 5.12 -16.72 0.17
C GLU A 114 4.15 -16.13 -0.87
N THR A 115 2.88 -15.93 -0.49
CA THR A 115 1.88 -15.25 -1.31
C THR A 115 1.72 -13.77 -0.94
N CYS A 116 1.06 -12.98 -1.79
CA CYS A 116 0.69 -11.59 -1.52
C CYS A 116 -0.66 -11.23 -2.16
N TRP A 117 -1.26 -10.14 -1.68
CA TRP A 117 -2.55 -9.63 -2.17
C TRP A 117 -2.43 -8.43 -3.11
N PHE A 118 -1.25 -7.84 -3.19
CA PHE A 118 -1.00 -6.69 -4.04
C PHE A 118 0.44 -6.67 -4.53
N LEU A 119 0.64 -5.90 -5.59
CA LEU A 119 1.92 -5.43 -6.08
C LEU A 119 1.97 -3.92 -5.90
N ALA A 120 3.06 -3.40 -5.33
CA ALA A 120 3.38 -1.98 -5.36
C ALA A 120 4.65 -1.75 -6.17
N MET A 121 4.66 -0.71 -7.00
CA MET A 121 5.82 -0.27 -7.77
C MET A 121 6.21 1.12 -7.26
N ASP A 122 7.43 1.26 -6.77
CA ASP A 122 7.94 2.49 -6.18
C ASP A 122 8.77 3.29 -7.18
N PHE A 123 8.43 4.58 -7.29
CA PHE A 123 9.10 5.54 -8.15
C PHE A 123 9.47 6.76 -7.31
N ASP A 124 10.76 7.04 -7.18
CA ASP A 124 11.30 8.17 -6.44
C ASP A 124 12.27 8.97 -7.34
N LYS A 125 12.68 10.17 -6.91
CA LYS A 125 13.68 11.03 -7.59
C LYS A 125 13.13 11.81 -8.80
N HIS A 126 14.02 12.25 -9.69
CA HIS A 126 13.70 13.07 -10.85
C HIS A 126 12.78 12.29 -11.82
N ASP A 127 11.90 12.99 -12.53
CA ASP A 127 10.97 12.45 -13.54
C ASP A 127 9.98 11.35 -13.10
N TRP A 128 9.84 11.11 -11.78
CA TRP A 128 8.88 10.11 -11.28
C TRP A 128 7.47 10.26 -11.84
N LYS A 129 7.03 11.50 -12.11
CA LYS A 129 5.71 11.77 -12.69
C LYS A 129 5.60 11.24 -14.12
N GLN A 130 6.61 11.45 -14.94
CA GLN A 130 6.63 10.99 -16.32
C GLN A 130 6.65 9.47 -16.38
N ASP A 131 7.42 8.83 -15.49
CA ASP A 131 7.55 7.38 -15.40
C ASP A 131 6.29 6.70 -14.87
N VAL A 132 5.70 7.20 -13.78
CA VAL A 132 4.42 6.64 -13.29
C VAL A 132 3.31 6.83 -14.31
N THR A 133 3.27 7.98 -15.00
CA THR A 133 2.29 8.21 -16.07
C THR A 133 2.45 7.17 -17.19
N ALA A 134 3.68 6.82 -17.56
CA ALA A 134 3.97 5.81 -18.57
C ALA A 134 3.34 4.45 -18.24
N VAL A 135 3.58 4.00 -17.02
CA VAL A 135 3.11 2.70 -16.54
C VAL A 135 1.60 2.73 -16.39
N MET A 136 1.02 3.83 -15.89
CA MET A 136 -0.43 3.99 -15.81
C MET A 136 -1.10 3.99 -17.19
N GLU A 137 -0.49 4.61 -18.20
CA GLU A 137 -0.95 4.55 -19.60
C GLU A 137 -0.88 3.13 -20.16
N LEU A 138 0.22 2.41 -19.90
CA LEU A 138 0.35 1.01 -20.26
C LEU A 138 -0.75 0.17 -19.61
N CYS A 139 -0.91 0.26 -18.29
CA CYS A 139 -1.96 -0.44 -17.55
C CYS A 139 -3.34 -0.16 -18.14
N LYS A 140 -3.65 1.12 -18.40
CA LYS A 140 -4.91 1.52 -19.05
C LYS A 140 -5.09 0.90 -20.43
N SER A 141 -4.03 0.85 -21.26
CA SER A 141 -4.10 0.27 -22.61
C SER A 141 -4.29 -1.25 -22.62
N HIS A 142 -3.98 -1.91 -21.51
CA HIS A 142 -4.18 -3.35 -21.30
C HIS A 142 -5.35 -3.65 -20.36
N GLU A 143 -6.19 -2.66 -20.05
CA GLU A 143 -7.35 -2.80 -19.17
C GLU A 143 -7.00 -3.33 -17.76
N LEU A 144 -5.79 -3.05 -17.29
CA LEU A 144 -5.29 -3.45 -15.99
C LEU A 144 -5.68 -2.40 -14.93
N PRO A 145 -6.44 -2.79 -13.88
CA PRO A 145 -6.75 -1.89 -12.77
C PRO A 145 -5.47 -1.57 -11.98
N ALA A 146 -5.14 -0.28 -11.89
CA ALA A 146 -4.01 0.22 -11.12
C ALA A 146 -4.37 1.54 -10.42
N LEU A 147 -3.81 1.78 -9.24
CA LEU A 147 -3.97 3.04 -8.50
C LEU A 147 -2.62 3.76 -8.39
N LEU A 148 -2.64 5.07 -8.67
CA LEU A 148 -1.48 5.93 -8.43
C LEU A 148 -1.62 6.65 -7.09
N GLU A 149 -0.61 6.52 -6.25
CA GLU A 149 -0.43 7.23 -5.00
C GLU A 149 0.77 8.18 -5.10
N ARG A 150 0.66 9.40 -4.57
CA ARG A 150 1.83 10.28 -4.41
C ARG A 150 2.47 10.04 -3.05
N SER A 151 3.79 9.94 -3.03
CA SER A 151 4.56 9.72 -1.82
C SER A 151 4.49 10.92 -0.85
N ARG A 152 4.70 10.67 0.45
CA ARG A 152 4.68 11.70 1.52
C ARG A 152 5.71 12.81 1.29
N SER A 153 6.90 12.49 0.77
CA SER A 153 7.92 13.50 0.47
C SER A 153 7.50 14.43 -0.68
N GLY A 154 6.50 14.02 -1.48
CA GLY A 154 6.11 14.68 -2.71
C GLY A 154 7.06 14.43 -3.88
N ASN A 155 8.17 13.73 -3.64
CA ASN A 155 9.26 13.48 -4.59
C ASN A 155 9.26 12.04 -5.12
N GLY A 156 8.07 11.44 -5.18
CA GLY A 156 7.85 10.10 -5.70
C GLY A 156 6.37 9.72 -5.72
N GLY A 157 6.10 8.51 -6.16
CA GLY A 157 4.77 7.92 -6.18
C GLY A 157 4.81 6.40 -6.31
N HIS A 158 3.72 5.77 -5.90
CA HIS A 158 3.56 4.33 -5.98
C HIS A 158 2.43 3.97 -6.95
N ILE A 159 2.65 2.92 -7.74
CA ILE A 159 1.57 2.28 -8.49
C ILE A 159 1.18 1.00 -7.77
N TRP A 160 -0.10 0.90 -7.43
CA TRP A 160 -0.68 -0.24 -6.73
C TRP A 160 -1.55 -1.07 -7.65
N ILE A 161 -1.38 -2.38 -7.60
CA ILE A 161 -2.23 -3.37 -8.28
C ILE A 161 -2.68 -4.37 -7.23
N PHE A 162 -3.99 -4.61 -7.13
CA PHE A 162 -4.59 -5.50 -6.13
C PHE A 162 -5.14 -6.74 -6.81
N PHE A 163 -4.89 -7.91 -6.20
CA PHE A 163 -5.34 -9.21 -6.71
C PHE A 163 -6.62 -9.65 -6.00
N SER A 164 -7.53 -10.31 -6.71
CA SER A 164 -8.79 -10.83 -6.16
C SER A 164 -8.59 -12.02 -5.22
N HIS A 165 -7.47 -12.73 -5.37
CA HIS A 165 -7.01 -13.84 -4.54
C HIS A 165 -5.51 -13.63 -4.30
N ASN A 166 -4.98 -14.22 -3.23
CA ASN A 166 -3.53 -14.20 -3.03
C ASN A 166 -2.83 -14.97 -4.16
N ILE A 167 -1.69 -14.45 -4.60
CA ILE A 167 -0.84 -15.08 -5.61
C ILE A 167 0.57 -15.19 -5.07
N GLU A 168 1.38 -16.09 -5.64
CA GLU A 168 2.81 -16.17 -5.32
C GLU A 168 3.49 -14.81 -5.50
N ALA A 169 4.28 -14.39 -4.51
CA ALA A 169 5.02 -13.14 -4.59
C ALA A 169 5.96 -13.09 -5.80
N ALA A 170 6.55 -14.22 -6.17
CA ALA A 170 7.37 -14.34 -7.37
C ALA A 170 6.59 -14.03 -8.65
N THR A 171 5.34 -14.48 -8.73
CA THR A 171 4.46 -14.20 -9.87
C THR A 171 4.08 -12.72 -9.91
N ALA A 172 3.74 -12.11 -8.77
CA ALA A 172 3.47 -10.68 -8.68
C ALA A 172 4.67 -9.83 -9.14
N ARG A 173 5.89 -10.20 -8.70
CA ARG A 173 7.13 -9.50 -9.08
C ARG A 173 7.47 -9.65 -10.56
N ARG A 174 7.33 -10.86 -11.12
CA ARG A 174 7.49 -11.08 -12.57
C ARG A 174 6.53 -10.19 -13.36
N PHE A 175 5.26 -10.15 -12.94
CA PHE A 175 4.26 -9.28 -13.55
C PHE A 175 4.67 -7.79 -13.51
N GLY A 176 5.10 -7.29 -12.36
CA GLY A 176 5.62 -5.92 -12.23
C GLY A 176 6.82 -5.63 -13.14
N MET A 177 7.77 -6.56 -13.23
CA MET A 177 8.93 -6.43 -14.12
C MET A 177 8.54 -6.45 -15.60
N THR A 178 7.54 -7.24 -15.98
CA THR A 178 6.98 -7.24 -17.33
C THR A 178 6.36 -5.88 -17.68
N LEU A 179 5.60 -5.27 -16.75
CA LEU A 179 5.06 -3.93 -16.95
C LEU A 179 6.15 -2.88 -17.18
N LEU A 180 7.22 -2.91 -16.37
CA LEU A 180 8.37 -2.02 -16.57
C LEU A 180 9.01 -2.23 -17.94
N SER A 181 9.26 -3.49 -18.32
CA SER A 181 9.88 -3.85 -19.59
C SER A 181 9.05 -3.40 -20.80
N LEU A 182 7.74 -3.65 -20.77
CA LEU A 182 6.81 -3.20 -21.81
C LEU A 182 6.72 -1.67 -21.89
N THR A 183 6.77 -1.00 -20.75
CA THR A 183 6.75 0.48 -20.68
C THR A 183 8.01 1.06 -21.33
N MET A 184 9.19 0.51 -21.01
CA MET A 184 10.46 0.90 -21.61
C MET A 184 10.48 0.65 -23.12
N ASN A 185 9.97 -0.49 -23.58
CA ASN A 185 9.90 -0.81 -25.02
C ASN A 185 9.01 0.17 -25.82
N LYS A 186 7.98 0.75 -25.19
CA LYS A 186 7.14 1.79 -25.83
C LYS A 186 7.80 3.17 -25.83
N ARG A 187 8.81 3.42 -24.99
CA ARG A 187 9.47 4.72 -24.82
C ARG A 187 10.93 4.66 -25.27
N TYR A 188 11.18 4.92 -26.55
CA TYR A 188 12.52 4.90 -27.14
C TYR A 188 13.48 6.01 -26.65
N GLN A 189 13.01 7.03 -25.92
CA GLN A 189 13.79 8.24 -25.61
C GLN A 189 13.97 8.54 -24.11
N ILE A 190 13.29 7.83 -23.22
CA ILE A 190 13.29 8.12 -21.76
C ILE A 190 13.39 6.79 -21.00
N GLY A 191 14.47 6.60 -20.23
CA GLY A 191 14.62 5.44 -19.34
C GLY A 191 13.71 5.54 -18.10
N MET A 192 13.54 4.45 -17.36
CA MET A 192 12.79 4.45 -16.09
C MET A 192 13.72 4.69 -14.90
N GLU A 193 14.39 5.84 -14.87
CA GLU A 193 15.41 6.15 -13.86
C GLU A 193 14.82 6.41 -12.46
N SER A 194 13.53 6.77 -12.40
CA SER A 194 12.83 6.98 -11.13
C SER A 194 12.40 5.68 -10.45
N TYR A 195 12.35 4.56 -11.18
CA TYR A 195 11.99 3.27 -10.59
C TYR A 195 13.01 2.86 -9.52
N ASP A 196 12.52 2.57 -8.32
CA ASP A 196 13.35 2.12 -7.20
C ASP A 196 13.20 0.62 -6.93
N ARG A 197 11.97 0.13 -6.71
CA ARG A 197 11.72 -1.27 -6.34
C ARG A 197 10.26 -1.72 -6.49
N LEU A 198 10.05 -3.03 -6.36
CA LEU A 198 8.74 -3.67 -6.27
C LEU A 198 8.47 -4.16 -4.84
N PHE A 199 7.19 -4.22 -4.48
CA PHE A 199 6.66 -4.82 -3.26
C PHE A 199 5.63 -5.88 -3.60
N PRO A 200 5.79 -7.15 -3.15
CA PRO A 200 6.90 -7.67 -2.36
C PRO A 200 8.28 -7.51 -3.00
N ASN A 201 9.32 -7.34 -2.19
CA ASN A 201 10.68 -7.05 -2.67
C ASN A 201 11.57 -8.29 -2.86
N GLN A 202 11.04 -9.47 -2.57
CA GLN A 202 11.71 -10.77 -2.67
C GLN A 202 10.72 -11.81 -3.18
N ASP A 203 11.23 -12.94 -3.68
CA ASP A 203 10.40 -14.04 -4.20
C ASP A 203 10.00 -15.03 -3.10
N THR A 204 10.86 -15.19 -2.09
CA THR A 204 10.73 -16.18 -1.01
C THR A 204 11.01 -15.55 0.35
N LEU A 205 10.54 -16.20 1.43
CA LEU A 205 10.86 -15.83 2.80
C LEU A 205 12.09 -16.59 3.28
N PRO A 206 13.20 -15.93 3.63
CA PRO A 206 14.26 -16.60 4.38
C PRO A 206 13.71 -17.06 5.73
N LYS A 207 14.16 -18.21 6.24
CA LYS A 207 13.68 -18.75 7.54
C LYS A 207 13.76 -17.69 8.64
N GLY A 208 12.63 -17.45 9.32
CA GLY A 208 12.49 -16.42 10.37
C GLY A 208 12.36 -14.97 9.85
N GLY A 209 12.27 -14.78 8.54
CA GLY A 209 12.07 -13.48 7.90
C GLY A 209 10.59 -13.09 7.76
N PHE A 210 10.35 -11.81 7.51
CA PHE A 210 9.02 -11.22 7.36
C PHE A 210 8.89 -10.44 6.03
N GLY A 211 9.80 -10.65 5.08
CA GLY A 211 10.05 -9.70 3.99
C GLY A 211 11.18 -8.74 4.37
N LYS A 212 12.10 -8.42 3.45
CA LYS A 212 13.00 -7.28 3.68
C LYS A 212 12.14 -6.04 3.74
N MET A 213 12.55 -5.11 4.60
CA MET A 213 11.98 -3.79 4.56
C MET A 213 13.04 -2.69 4.83
N ASN A 214 13.33 -1.85 3.83
CA ASN A 214 14.23 -0.69 3.82
C ASN A 214 13.49 0.67 3.98
N GLU A 215 14.26 1.73 4.19
CA GLU A 215 13.87 3.05 4.74
C GLU A 215 12.61 3.78 4.17
N ASP A 216 12.19 3.51 2.94
CA ASP A 216 11.16 4.28 2.21
C ASP A 216 9.73 3.72 2.27
N GLU A 217 9.52 2.66 3.05
CA GLU A 217 8.64 1.58 2.63
C GLU A 217 7.16 1.56 2.95
N VAL A 218 6.64 2.50 3.73
CA VAL A 218 5.20 2.78 3.68
C VAL A 218 5.08 4.27 3.84
N LYS A 219 5.23 5.02 2.75
CA LYS A 219 4.82 6.44 2.71
C LYS A 219 3.30 6.49 2.66
N GLN A 220 2.74 6.15 3.81
CA GLN A 220 1.36 6.06 4.19
C GLN A 220 0.46 7.19 3.65
N PHE A 221 -0.72 6.76 3.23
CA PHE A 221 -2.02 7.44 3.30
C PHE A 221 -2.19 8.38 4.53
N ILE A 222 -2.14 9.69 4.22
CA ILE A 222 -2.38 10.88 5.06
C ILE A 222 -1.08 11.64 5.41
N SER A 223 -0.57 12.37 4.42
CA SER A 223 -0.04 13.73 4.61
C SER A 223 0.22 14.39 3.25
N SER A 224 -0.86 14.86 2.61
CA SER A 224 -0.77 16.15 1.95
C SER A 224 -2.18 16.72 1.84
N THR A 225 -2.42 17.79 2.58
CA THR A 225 -3.33 18.84 2.14
C THR A 225 -2.92 19.23 0.72
N GLY A 226 -3.62 18.68 -0.28
CA GLY A 226 -3.59 19.25 -1.61
C GLY A 226 -4.21 20.63 -1.51
N ASN A 227 -3.39 21.67 -1.50
CA ASN A 227 -3.85 23.04 -1.63
C ASN A 227 -4.75 23.12 -2.87
N VAL A 228 -6.02 23.46 -2.67
CA VAL A 228 -6.93 23.83 -3.76
C VAL A 228 -6.47 25.20 -4.25
N VAL A 229 -5.66 25.23 -5.30
CA VAL A 229 -5.45 26.47 -6.07
C VAL A 229 -6.75 26.72 -6.84
N LYS A 230 -7.62 27.58 -6.30
CA LYS A 230 -8.69 28.20 -7.09
C LYS A 230 -8.02 29.10 -8.12
N LYS A 231 -8.08 28.74 -9.39
CA LYS A 231 -7.74 29.66 -10.48
C LYS A 231 -8.96 30.52 -10.77
N SER A 232 -8.87 31.82 -10.51
CA SER A 232 -9.73 32.81 -11.13
C SER A 232 -9.40 32.90 -12.62
N ASN A 233 -10.45 33.07 -13.43
CA ASN A 233 -10.41 33.22 -14.88
C ASN A 233 -9.28 34.13 -15.38
N SER A 234 -8.46 33.62 -16.31
CA SER A 234 -8.14 34.29 -17.58
C SER A 234 -7.22 33.42 -18.44
N LYS A 235 -7.42 33.55 -19.75
CA LYS A 235 -7.00 32.68 -20.85
C LYS A 235 -5.46 32.49 -20.94
N LYS A 236 -5.03 31.25 -21.12
CA LYS A 236 -3.96 30.75 -22.04
C LYS A 236 -3.65 29.27 -21.72
N GLN A 237 -3.91 28.39 -22.69
CA GLN A 237 -3.33 27.04 -22.84
C GLN A 237 -2.18 27.14 -23.88
N PRO A 238 -1.20 26.22 -23.96
CA PRO A 238 -1.25 24.79 -23.62
C PRO A 238 -0.05 24.23 -22.80
N LEU A 239 -0.29 23.11 -22.09
CA LEU A 239 0.63 22.01 -21.72
C LEU A 239 0.10 21.27 -20.45
N ASN A 240 -0.06 19.94 -20.57
CA ASN A 240 -0.25 18.95 -19.49
C ASN A 240 -1.48 19.08 -18.57
N ASN A 241 -2.65 18.72 -19.11
CA ASN A 241 -3.83 18.35 -18.34
C ASN A 241 -3.75 16.86 -17.90
N TYR A 242 -2.98 16.54 -16.85
CA TYR A 242 -3.30 15.35 -16.06
C TYR A 242 -4.27 15.76 -14.96
N LEU A 243 -5.54 15.42 -15.16
CA LEU A 243 -6.57 15.44 -14.14
C LEU A 243 -6.16 14.44 -13.05
N PHE A 244 -5.64 14.93 -11.94
CA PHE A 244 -5.56 14.12 -10.73
C PHE A 244 -7.01 13.85 -10.25
N LEU A 245 -7.35 12.56 -10.23
CA LEU A 245 -8.59 11.92 -9.74
C LEU A 245 -9.82 11.98 -10.68
N SER A 246 -10.16 10.85 -11.33
CA SER A 246 -11.43 10.12 -11.10
C SER A 246 -11.67 8.97 -12.10
N PHE A 247 -12.09 7.80 -11.62
CA PHE A 247 -13.23 7.06 -12.19
C PHE A 247 -14.07 6.47 -11.03
N ARG A 248 -15.38 6.72 -11.06
CA ARG A 248 -16.44 6.12 -10.23
C ARG A 248 -16.71 4.70 -10.76
N PRO A 249 -17.15 3.70 -9.96
CA PRO A 249 -17.93 3.75 -8.71
C PRO A 249 -17.06 3.47 -7.47
N PRO A 250 -17.55 3.66 -6.23
CA PRO A 250 -17.21 4.82 -5.43
C PRO A 250 -16.31 4.46 -4.23
N PHE A 251 -14.98 4.34 -4.42
CA PHE A 251 -14.17 3.76 -3.34
C PHE A 251 -12.97 4.57 -2.83
N PHE A 252 -12.41 5.57 -3.53
CA PHE A 252 -11.16 6.19 -3.03
C PHE A 252 -11.05 7.71 -3.25
N LYS A 253 -12.05 8.48 -2.81
CA LYS A 253 -11.92 9.95 -2.59
C LYS A 253 -11.76 10.33 -1.11
N VAL A 254 -11.60 9.34 -0.23
CA VAL A 254 -11.85 9.47 1.22
C VAL A 254 -10.69 10.07 2.02
N PHE A 255 -9.47 10.05 1.49
CA PHE A 255 -8.28 10.33 2.31
C PHE A 255 -7.65 11.72 2.13
N LEU A 256 -8.16 12.55 1.23
CA LEU A 256 -7.46 13.78 0.79
C LEU A 256 -7.87 15.07 1.52
N SER A 257 -8.65 15.00 2.61
CA SER A 257 -9.01 16.21 3.37
C SER A 257 -9.38 15.91 4.83
N THR A 258 -8.42 15.42 5.60
CA THR A 258 -8.52 15.38 7.07
C THR A 258 -8.09 16.73 7.65
N ARG A 259 -9.06 17.62 7.88
CA ARG A 259 -9.13 18.34 9.15
C ARG A 259 -10.05 17.50 10.02
N MET A 260 -9.49 16.69 10.91
CA MET A 260 -10.24 16.21 12.06
C MET A 260 -10.28 17.39 13.04
N ALA A 261 -11.49 17.82 13.41
CA ALA A 261 -11.69 18.82 14.44
C ALA A 261 -11.12 18.37 15.79
#